data_AF-A0A7Y0LE02-F1
#
_entry.id   AF-A0A7Y0LE02-F1
#
_cell.length_a   1.000
_cell.length_b   1.000
_cell.length_c   1.000
_cell.angle_alpha   90.00
_cell.angle_beta   90.00
_cell.angle_gamma   90.00
#
_symmetry.space_group_name_H-M   'P 1'
#
loop_
_entity.id
_entity.type
_entity.pdbx_description
1 polymer ?
#
loop_
_entity_poly.entity_id
_entity_poly.type
_entity_poly.pdbx_seq_one_letter_code
_entity_poly.pdbx_strand_id
1 'polypeptide(L)'
;MKQLQSLLLVIFSLILLSACSSMSLTGMYKLSQMDPLTTDPSQIKVAIKTDQSIKVKNGNAQIKFKYDSDDGSVKIDDLFYVAISHNDRGAIMLFDDVIATDMVTVLSLTEKDAKKFQENQKIIIAHKAKDMKGTGSLGIELDDFCLPDPLPERDLIVDVYLQTDDRDGYFKFLSGIDIKEEAENAENSEELNCES
;
A
#
# COMPACT_ATOMS: atom_id res chain seq x y z
N MET A 1 42.03 10.29 -12.99
CA MET A 1 41.13 10.91 -11.98
C MET A 1 39.72 11.17 -12.51
N LYS A 2 39.51 11.82 -13.67
CA LYS A 2 38.16 12.02 -14.25
C LYS A 2 37.36 10.73 -14.53
N GLN A 3 38.03 9.68 -15.02
CA GLN A 3 37.40 8.38 -15.29
C GLN A 3 36.91 7.68 -14.01
N LEU A 4 37.62 7.86 -12.89
CA LEU A 4 37.28 7.24 -11.60
C LEU A 4 36.10 7.97 -10.92
N GLN A 5 36.02 9.30 -11.08
CA GLN A 5 34.86 10.10 -10.65
C GLN A 5 33.59 9.78 -11.46
N SER A 6 33.71 9.60 -12.78
CA SER A 6 32.57 9.19 -13.62
C SER A 6 32.06 7.80 -13.26
N LEU A 7 32.95 6.85 -12.94
CA LEU A 7 32.56 5.51 -12.52
C LEU A 7 31.85 5.52 -11.16
N LEU A 8 32.33 6.33 -10.20
CA LEU A 8 31.72 6.46 -8.88
C LEU A 8 30.29 7.05 -8.95
N LEU A 9 30.06 7.99 -9.88
CA LEU A 9 28.75 8.64 -10.07
C LEU A 9 27.73 7.68 -10.69
N VAL A 10 28.18 6.82 -11.62
CA VAL A 10 27.32 5.77 -12.19
C VAL A 10 26.98 4.70 -11.15
N ILE A 11 27.95 4.26 -10.34
CA ILE A 11 27.72 3.26 -9.28
C ILE A 11 26.77 3.82 -8.19
N PHE A 12 26.89 5.09 -7.83
CA PHE A 12 26.01 5.73 -6.84
C PHE A 12 24.56 5.86 -7.35
N SER A 13 24.36 6.11 -8.64
CA SER A 13 23.01 6.11 -9.24
C SER A 13 22.36 4.74 -9.30
N LEU A 14 23.12 3.63 -9.40
CA LEU A 14 22.55 2.28 -9.45
C LEU A 14 22.02 1.78 -8.10
N ILE A 15 22.56 2.27 -6.97
CA ILE A 15 22.17 1.79 -5.63
C ILE A 15 20.81 2.37 -5.19
N LEU A 16 20.38 3.50 -5.76
CA LEU A 16 19.11 4.16 -5.40
C LEU A 16 17.86 3.51 -6.03
N LEU A 17 18.00 2.47 -6.87
CA LEU A 17 16.85 1.79 -7.50
C LEU A 17 16.30 0.60 -6.69
N SER A 18 16.95 0.17 -5.61
CA SER A 18 16.50 -1.02 -4.86
C SER A 18 15.19 -0.80 -4.08
N ALA A 19 14.84 0.45 -3.75
CA ALA A 19 13.66 0.77 -2.94
C ALA A 19 12.31 0.63 -3.69
N CYS A 20 12.30 0.53 -5.02
CA CYS A 20 11.07 0.28 -5.79
C CYS A 20 10.93 -1.19 -6.22
N SER A 21 11.82 -2.09 -5.76
CA SER A 21 11.90 -3.47 -6.25
C SER A 21 10.69 -4.34 -5.88
N SER A 22 9.94 -3.98 -4.84
CA SER A 22 8.74 -4.70 -4.39
C SER A 22 7.47 -4.34 -5.18
N MET A 23 7.46 -3.25 -5.96
CA MET A 23 6.30 -2.89 -6.77
C MET A 23 6.18 -3.82 -7.99
N SER A 24 4.99 -4.37 -8.18
CA SER A 24 4.74 -5.21 -9.35
C SER A 24 4.57 -4.36 -10.62
N LEU A 25 5.09 -4.82 -11.76
CA LEU A 25 4.93 -4.13 -13.05
C LEU A 25 3.45 -3.95 -13.41
N THR A 26 2.63 -4.96 -13.12
CA THR A 26 1.17 -4.90 -13.31
C THR A 26 0.53 -3.84 -12.43
N GLY A 27 0.99 -3.72 -11.19
CA GLY A 27 0.52 -2.70 -10.24
C GLY A 27 0.85 -1.29 -10.71
N MET A 28 2.09 -1.07 -11.18
CA MET A 28 2.49 0.21 -11.78
C MET A 28 1.61 0.59 -12.97
N TYR A 29 1.36 -0.35 -13.89
CA TYR A 29 0.52 -0.12 -15.05
C TYR A 29 -0.92 0.19 -14.65
N LYS A 30 -1.55 -0.62 -13.80
CA LYS A 30 -2.93 -0.42 -13.35
C LYS A 30 -3.10 0.93 -12.64
N LEU A 31 -2.15 1.31 -11.78
CA LEU A 31 -2.19 2.60 -11.09
C LEU A 31 -1.98 3.80 -12.02
N SER A 32 -1.14 3.67 -13.06
CA SER A 32 -0.97 4.75 -14.05
C SER A 32 -2.25 5.07 -14.84
N GLN A 33 -3.16 4.09 -14.93
CA GLN A 33 -4.45 4.24 -15.63
C GLN A 33 -5.59 4.62 -14.68
N MET A 34 -5.35 4.58 -13.37
CA MET A 34 -6.34 4.93 -12.36
C MET A 34 -6.29 6.43 -12.07
N ASP A 35 -7.44 7.10 -12.08
CA ASP A 35 -7.58 8.46 -11.55
C ASP A 35 -8.22 8.44 -10.16
N PRO A 36 -7.45 8.66 -9.08
CA PRO A 36 -7.96 8.69 -7.71
C PRO A 36 -9.12 9.67 -7.47
N LEU A 37 -9.33 10.67 -8.34
CA LEU A 37 -10.44 11.62 -8.20
C LEU A 37 -11.76 11.09 -8.75
N THR A 38 -11.73 10.03 -9.54
CA THR A 38 -12.92 9.42 -10.15
C THR A 38 -13.20 8.01 -9.64
N THR A 39 -12.22 7.36 -9.02
CA THR A 39 -12.39 6.08 -8.32
C THR A 39 -13.43 6.19 -7.21
N ASP A 40 -14.38 5.25 -7.14
CA ASP A 40 -15.33 5.14 -6.02
C ASP A 40 -14.60 4.57 -4.79
N PRO A 41 -14.44 5.34 -3.68
CA PRO A 41 -13.70 4.86 -2.52
C PRO A 41 -14.32 3.63 -1.87
N SER A 42 -15.63 3.39 -2.04
CA SER A 42 -16.27 2.19 -1.49
C SER A 42 -15.86 0.90 -2.19
N GLN A 43 -15.28 0.99 -3.39
CA GLN A 43 -14.79 -0.14 -4.17
C GLN A 43 -13.29 -0.42 -3.93
N ILE A 44 -12.61 0.46 -3.17
CA ILE A 44 -11.21 0.27 -2.86
C ILE A 44 -11.06 -0.82 -1.79
N LYS A 45 -10.34 -1.89 -2.15
CA LYS A 45 -10.04 -3.00 -1.25
C LYS A 45 -8.58 -3.36 -1.32
N VAL A 46 -8.01 -3.69 -0.16
CA VAL A 46 -6.65 -4.18 0.00
C VAL A 46 -6.73 -5.64 0.39
N ALA A 47 -6.15 -6.55 -0.38
CA ALA A 47 -5.96 -7.93 0.04
C ALA A 47 -4.49 -8.15 0.38
N ILE A 48 -4.22 -8.61 1.59
CA ILE A 48 -2.88 -8.92 2.05
C ILE A 48 -2.77 -10.43 2.13
N LYS A 49 -1.86 -10.99 1.33
CA LYS A 49 -1.49 -12.40 1.37
C LYS A 49 -0.25 -12.53 2.24
N THR A 50 -0.35 -13.29 3.32
CA THR A 50 0.71 -13.51 4.30
C THR A 50 0.89 -14.99 4.58
N ASP A 51 1.98 -15.33 5.25
CA ASP A 51 2.05 -16.61 5.95
C ASP A 51 1.01 -16.69 7.09
N GLN A 52 0.51 -17.89 7.38
CA GLN A 52 -0.44 -18.17 8.45
C GLN A 52 0.05 -17.78 9.86
N SER A 53 1.37 -17.68 10.08
CA SER A 53 1.93 -17.23 11.35
C SER A 53 1.81 -15.71 11.55
N ILE A 54 1.55 -14.96 10.48
CA ILE A 54 1.38 -13.50 10.49
C ILE A 54 -0.11 -13.19 10.59
N LYS A 55 -0.50 -12.42 11.61
CA LYS A 55 -1.89 -12.01 11.80
C LYS A 55 -2.09 -10.58 11.33
N VAL A 56 -2.88 -10.41 10.27
CA VAL A 56 -3.35 -9.11 9.81
C VAL A 56 -4.55 -8.67 10.65
N LYS A 57 -4.47 -7.46 11.22
CA LYS A 57 -5.50 -6.81 12.04
C LYS A 57 -6.03 -5.56 11.35
N ASN A 58 -7.11 -5.01 11.89
CA ASN A 58 -7.60 -3.68 11.50
C ASN A 58 -6.48 -2.64 11.69
N GLY A 59 -6.26 -1.80 10.69
CA GLY A 59 -5.24 -0.75 10.73
C GLY A 59 -3.85 -1.16 10.25
N ASN A 60 -3.57 -2.45 10.03
CA ASN A 60 -2.27 -2.88 9.49
C ASN A 60 -2.03 -2.51 8.03
N ALA A 61 -3.07 -2.03 7.35
CA ALA A 61 -2.92 -1.28 6.13
C ALA A 61 -3.67 0.05 6.26
N GLN A 62 -3.09 1.07 5.67
CA GLN A 62 -3.64 2.42 5.62
C GLN A 62 -3.53 2.94 4.19
N ILE A 63 -4.52 3.72 3.77
CA ILE A 63 -4.49 4.42 2.48
C ILE A 63 -4.12 5.86 2.75
N LYS A 64 -2.96 6.29 2.25
CA LYS A 64 -2.53 7.69 2.31
C LYS A 64 -3.04 8.44 1.09
N PHE A 65 -3.77 9.53 1.32
CA PHE A 65 -4.27 10.41 0.27
C PHE A 65 -3.79 11.84 0.51
N LYS A 66 -2.98 12.35 -0.42
CA LYS A 66 -2.40 13.69 -0.33
C LYS A 66 -2.77 14.56 -1.50
N TYR A 67 -2.93 15.84 -1.24
CA TYR A 67 -3.01 16.87 -2.25
C TYR A 67 -2.51 18.20 -1.70
N ASP A 68 -1.57 18.81 -2.42
CA ASP A 68 -1.05 20.15 -2.15
C ASP A 68 -1.27 21.02 -3.39
N SER A 69 -2.05 22.10 -3.26
CA SER A 69 -2.18 23.13 -4.29
C SER A 69 -0.93 24.01 -4.35
N ASP A 70 -0.54 24.45 -5.55
CA ASP A 70 0.66 25.29 -5.75
C ASP A 70 0.55 26.65 -5.03
N ASP A 71 -0.68 27.16 -4.83
CA ASP A 71 -0.97 28.43 -4.15
C ASP A 71 -1.24 28.28 -2.64
N GLY A 72 -1.18 27.05 -2.11
CA GLY A 72 -1.46 26.72 -0.71
C GLY A 72 -2.93 26.82 -0.28
N SER A 73 -3.88 27.04 -1.20
CA SER A 73 -5.31 27.16 -0.88
C SER A 73 -5.97 25.85 -0.45
N VAL A 74 -5.43 24.71 -0.87
CA VAL A 74 -5.89 23.36 -0.51
C VAL A 74 -4.70 22.51 -0.09
N LYS A 75 -4.80 21.97 1.13
CA LYS A 75 -3.84 21.00 1.66
C LYS A 75 -4.61 19.84 2.29
N ILE A 76 -4.32 18.63 1.80
CA ILE A 76 -4.91 17.37 2.26
C ILE A 76 -3.74 16.42 2.53
N ASP A 77 -3.72 15.85 3.74
CA ASP A 77 -2.78 14.79 4.16
C ASP A 77 -3.54 13.87 5.11
N ASP A 78 -4.40 13.02 4.52
CA ASP A 78 -5.28 12.12 5.27
C ASP A 78 -4.77 10.68 5.17
N LEU A 79 -4.84 9.97 6.30
CA LEU A 79 -4.64 8.54 6.43
C LEU A 79 -5.99 7.87 6.69
N PHE A 80 -6.35 6.93 5.83
CA PHE A 80 -7.59 6.16 5.96
C PHE A 80 -7.29 4.74 6.40
N TYR A 81 -7.84 4.35 7.55
CA TYR A 81 -7.66 3.01 8.09
C TYR A 81 -8.58 2.04 7.37
N VAL A 82 -8.02 1.00 6.77
CA VAL A 82 -8.82 -0.09 6.23
C VAL A 82 -9.10 -1.13 7.32
N ALA A 83 -10.32 -1.66 7.32
CA ALA A 83 -10.79 -2.64 8.29
C ALA A 83 -11.11 -3.96 7.58
N ILE A 84 -10.94 -5.07 8.30
CA ILE A 84 -11.18 -6.41 7.79
C ILE A 84 -12.62 -6.51 7.26
N SER A 85 -12.75 -6.90 6.01
CA SER A 85 -14.04 -7.11 5.35
C SER A 85 -14.41 -8.59 5.42
N HIS A 86 -15.38 -8.92 6.27
CA HIS A 86 -15.87 -10.29 6.42
C HIS A 86 -16.83 -10.73 5.30
N ASN A 87 -17.21 -9.83 4.39
CA ASN A 87 -18.20 -10.09 3.35
C ASN A 87 -17.59 -10.34 1.97
N ASP A 88 -16.25 -10.39 1.86
CA ASP A 88 -15.57 -10.57 0.59
C ASP A 88 -15.21 -12.04 0.32
N ARG A 89 -16.19 -12.79 -0.20
CA ARG A 89 -15.98 -14.16 -0.67
C ARG A 89 -15.12 -14.23 -1.94
N GLY A 90 -14.96 -13.11 -2.65
CA GLY A 90 -14.22 -13.05 -3.92
C GLY A 90 -12.73 -13.25 -3.72
N ALA A 91 -12.17 -12.70 -2.63
CA ALA A 91 -10.72 -12.74 -2.43
C ALA A 91 -10.14 -14.13 -2.23
N ILE A 92 -10.85 -15.05 -1.59
CA ILE A 92 -10.39 -16.44 -1.40
C ILE A 92 -10.28 -17.17 -2.76
N MET A 93 -11.12 -16.80 -3.74
CA MET A 93 -11.11 -17.39 -5.08
C MET A 93 -10.09 -16.76 -6.04
N LEU A 94 -9.44 -15.66 -5.66
CA LEU A 94 -8.44 -14.98 -6.51
C LEU A 94 -7.06 -15.63 -6.47
N PHE A 95 -6.83 -16.45 -5.47
CA PHE A 95 -5.55 -17.06 -5.21
C PHE A 95 -5.70 -18.57 -5.44
N ASP A 96 -5.80 -18.98 -6.72
CA ASP A 96 -5.80 -20.39 -7.11
C ASP A 96 -4.56 -21.15 -6.58
N ASP A 97 -3.51 -20.40 -6.22
CA ASP A 97 -2.24 -20.86 -5.65
C ASP A 97 -2.06 -20.53 -4.15
N VAL A 98 -3.13 -20.40 -3.34
CA VAL A 98 -2.97 -20.42 -1.86
C VAL A 98 -2.48 -21.81 -1.48
N ILE A 99 -1.18 -21.95 -1.26
CA ILE A 99 -0.65 -23.14 -0.58
C ILE A 99 -1.16 -23.16 0.86
N ALA A 100 -1.27 -24.34 1.46
CA ALA A 100 -1.95 -24.53 2.76
C ALA A 100 -1.44 -23.64 3.92
N THR A 101 -0.28 -23.01 3.78
CA THR A 101 0.35 -22.12 4.76
C THR A 101 0.03 -20.64 4.55
N ASP A 102 -0.62 -20.26 3.45
CA ASP A 102 -0.92 -18.87 3.15
C ASP A 102 -2.29 -18.46 3.70
N MET A 103 -2.39 -17.24 4.21
CA MET A 103 -3.63 -16.59 4.61
C MET A 103 -3.84 -15.32 3.79
N VAL A 104 -5.09 -15.09 3.40
CA VAL A 104 -5.49 -13.89 2.66
C VAL A 104 -6.49 -13.13 3.52
N THR A 105 -6.12 -11.90 3.87
CA THR A 105 -7.00 -10.99 4.61
C THR A 105 -7.41 -9.84 3.72
N VAL A 106 -8.71 -9.64 3.55
CA VAL A 106 -9.27 -8.49 2.82
C VAL A 106 -9.60 -7.39 3.79
N LEU A 107 -9.17 -6.18 3.45
CA LEU A 107 -9.51 -4.96 4.14
C LEU A 107 -10.18 -3.99 3.17
N SER A 108 -11.13 -3.21 3.66
CA SER A 108 -11.82 -2.17 2.91
C SER A 108 -11.90 -0.90 3.74
N LEU A 109 -12.11 0.25 3.07
CA LEU A 109 -12.42 1.49 3.77
C LEU A 109 -13.68 1.32 4.63
N THR A 110 -13.69 1.92 5.81
CA THR A 110 -14.93 2.06 6.58
C THR A 110 -15.89 2.99 5.83
N GLU A 111 -17.20 2.88 6.05
CA GLU A 111 -18.17 3.79 5.43
C GLU A 111 -17.86 5.27 5.74
N LYS A 112 -17.35 5.54 6.96
CA LYS A 112 -16.96 6.88 7.39
C LYS A 112 -15.77 7.39 6.58
N ASP A 113 -14.74 6.56 6.42
CA ASP A 113 -13.52 6.92 5.70
C ASP A 113 -13.76 7.03 4.20
N ALA A 114 -14.58 6.15 3.63
CA ALA A 114 -15.02 6.26 2.24
C ALA A 114 -15.75 7.59 1.97
N LYS A 115 -16.64 8.03 2.88
CA LYS A 115 -17.30 9.35 2.77
C LYS A 115 -16.31 10.49 2.86
N LYS A 116 -15.36 10.43 3.80
CA LYS A 116 -14.33 11.48 3.96
C LYS A 116 -13.41 11.54 2.73
N PHE A 117 -13.04 10.39 2.16
CA PHE A 117 -12.32 10.32 0.88
C PHE A 117 -13.11 11.02 -0.22
N GLN A 118 -14.41 10.72 -0.37
CA GLN A 118 -15.28 11.37 -1.36
C GLN A 118 -15.39 12.89 -1.16
N GLU A 119 -15.41 13.37 0.08
CA GLU A 119 -15.37 14.80 0.40
C GLU A 119 -14.08 15.44 -0.08
N ASN A 120 -12.93 14.79 0.17
CA ASN A 120 -11.64 15.27 -0.29
C ASN A 120 -11.54 15.29 -1.82
N GLN A 121 -12.07 14.27 -2.52
CA GLN A 121 -12.18 14.27 -3.97
C GLN A 121 -12.95 15.50 -4.48
N LYS A 122 -14.10 15.82 -3.86
CA LYS A 122 -14.92 17.00 -4.24
C LYS A 122 -14.17 18.31 -4.05
N ILE A 123 -13.40 18.45 -2.97
CA ILE A 123 -12.56 19.63 -2.72
C ILE A 123 -11.54 19.80 -3.84
N ILE A 124 -10.82 18.72 -4.20
CA ILE A 124 -9.78 18.75 -5.24
C ILE A 124 -10.41 19.01 -6.62
N ILE A 125 -11.55 18.38 -6.94
CA ILE A 125 -12.27 18.61 -8.20
C ILE A 125 -12.70 20.07 -8.30
N ALA A 126 -13.27 20.66 -7.25
CA ALA A 126 -13.68 22.06 -7.24
C ALA A 126 -12.49 23.03 -7.36
N HIS A 127 -11.33 22.66 -6.81
CA HIS A 127 -10.09 23.40 -6.97
C HIS A 127 -9.60 23.35 -8.42
N LYS A 128 -9.49 22.15 -9.00
CA LYS A 128 -9.05 21.94 -10.40
C LYS A 128 -10.00 22.57 -11.42
N ALA A 129 -11.30 22.63 -11.14
CA ALA A 129 -12.30 23.29 -12.00
C ALA A 129 -12.10 24.80 -12.13
N LYS A 130 -11.25 25.41 -11.29
CA LYS A 130 -10.85 26.83 -11.37
C LYS A 130 -9.51 27.01 -12.10
N ASP A 131 -9.05 25.99 -12.85
CA ASP A 131 -7.75 25.93 -13.52
C ASP A 131 -6.54 26.08 -12.58
N MET A 132 -6.75 25.83 -11.28
CA MET A 132 -5.70 25.90 -10.27
C MET A 132 -4.92 24.59 -10.20
N LYS A 133 -3.60 24.70 -10.08
CA LYS A 133 -2.65 23.58 -10.10
C LYS A 133 -2.36 23.03 -8.72
N GLY A 134 -1.97 21.76 -8.68
CA GLY A 134 -1.53 21.08 -7.47
C GLY A 134 -1.04 19.69 -7.77
N THR A 135 -0.33 19.11 -6.81
CA THR A 135 0.21 17.76 -6.87
C THR A 135 -0.52 16.88 -5.86
N GLY A 136 -0.90 15.67 -6.28
CA GLY A 136 -1.53 14.70 -5.40
C GLY A 136 -0.82 13.37 -5.44
N SER A 137 -1.01 12.57 -4.39
CA SER A 137 -0.54 11.19 -4.34
C SER A 137 -1.54 10.30 -3.60
N LEU A 138 -1.57 9.03 -4.01
CA LEU A 138 -2.27 7.95 -3.34
C LEU A 138 -1.27 6.85 -3.06
N GLY A 139 -1.23 6.35 -1.84
CA GLY A 139 -0.34 5.26 -1.43
C GLY A 139 -1.02 4.29 -0.48
N ILE A 140 -0.43 3.12 -0.34
CA ILE A 140 -0.77 2.16 0.71
C ILE A 140 0.43 2.10 1.65
N GLU A 141 0.16 2.24 2.93
CA GLU A 141 1.13 2.07 4.00
C GLU A 141 0.79 0.79 4.74
N LEU A 142 1.82 0.01 5.04
CA LEU A 142 1.77 -1.22 5.80
C LEU A 142 2.30 -0.88 7.21
N ASP A 143 1.55 -1.25 8.24
CA ASP A 143 1.84 -0.84 9.61
C ASP A 143 1.64 -1.98 10.62
N ASP A 144 2.48 -2.03 11.64
CA ASP A 144 2.34 -2.86 12.84
C ASP A 144 1.94 -4.34 12.59
N PHE A 145 2.66 -5.02 11.70
CA PHE A 145 2.46 -6.46 11.50
C PHE A 145 2.94 -7.22 12.73
N CYS A 146 2.03 -7.95 13.37
CA CYS A 146 2.40 -8.85 14.46
C CYS A 146 3.28 -9.99 13.94
N LEU A 147 4.54 -9.99 14.33
CA LEU A 147 5.45 -11.10 14.06
C LEU A 147 5.24 -12.23 15.08
N PRO A 148 5.35 -13.50 14.65
CA PRO A 148 5.30 -14.64 15.56
C PRO A 148 6.54 -14.69 16.47
N ASP A 149 6.35 -15.09 17.72
CA ASP A 149 7.43 -15.43 18.67
C ASP A 149 7.29 -16.92 19.09
N PRO A 150 8.29 -17.79 18.84
CA PRO A 150 9.58 -17.50 18.20
C PRO A 150 9.44 -17.21 16.69
N LEU A 151 10.28 -16.29 16.22
CA LEU A 151 10.44 -15.97 14.79
C LEU A 151 10.90 -17.23 14.02
N PRO A 152 10.16 -17.67 12.99
CA PRO A 152 10.57 -18.78 12.14
C PRO A 152 11.91 -18.52 11.41
N GLU A 153 12.67 -19.59 11.12
CA GLU A 153 13.92 -19.48 10.36
C GLU A 153 13.71 -19.16 8.87
N ARG A 154 12.51 -19.42 8.36
CA ARG A 154 12.09 -19.17 6.97
C ARG A 154 11.60 -17.73 6.78
N ASP A 155 11.68 -17.25 5.55
CA ASP A 155 11.22 -15.91 5.16
C ASP A 155 9.72 -15.71 5.41
N LEU A 156 9.34 -14.50 5.81
CA LEU A 156 7.98 -14.12 6.12
C LEU A 156 7.45 -13.17 5.04
N ILE A 157 7.03 -13.76 3.92
CA ILE A 157 6.66 -13.02 2.73
C ILE A 157 5.24 -12.44 2.82
N VAL A 158 5.13 -11.16 2.48
CA VAL A 158 3.89 -10.41 2.32
C VAL A 158 3.75 -9.96 0.87
N ASP A 159 2.61 -10.31 0.26
CA ASP A 159 2.16 -9.74 -1.01
C ASP A 159 0.93 -8.86 -0.73
N VAL A 160 0.88 -7.68 -1.36
CA VAL A 160 -0.27 -6.76 -1.27
C VAL A 160 -0.95 -6.66 -2.62
N TYR A 161 -2.26 -6.84 -2.64
CA TYR A 161 -3.11 -6.71 -3.81
C TYR A 161 -4.10 -5.58 -3.58
N LEU A 162 -4.36 -4.81 -4.63
CA LEU A 162 -5.29 -3.69 -4.60
C LEU A 162 -6.42 -3.96 -5.60
N GLN A 163 -7.64 -3.64 -5.18
CA GLN A 163 -8.80 -3.51 -6.05
C GLN A 163 -9.27 -2.06 -5.99
N THR A 164 -9.57 -1.48 -7.15
CA THR A 164 -10.07 -0.10 -7.27
C THR A 164 -11.39 -0.02 -8.05
N ASP A 165 -11.79 -1.12 -8.69
CA ASP A 165 -13.04 -1.30 -9.41
C ASP A 165 -13.44 -2.78 -9.28
N ASP A 166 -14.67 -3.06 -8.86
CA ASP A 166 -15.15 -4.44 -8.67
C ASP A 166 -15.14 -5.28 -9.98
N ARG A 167 -15.15 -4.63 -11.15
CA ARG A 167 -15.16 -5.30 -12.46
C ARG A 167 -13.77 -5.75 -12.90
N ASP A 168 -12.75 -5.02 -12.49
CA ASP A 168 -11.35 -5.29 -12.84
C ASP A 168 -10.71 -6.31 -11.90
N GLY A 169 -11.30 -6.52 -10.72
CA GLY A 169 -10.78 -7.38 -9.68
C GLY A 169 -9.48 -6.86 -9.07
N TYR A 170 -8.80 -7.73 -8.33
CA TYR A 170 -7.55 -7.37 -7.66
C TYR A 170 -6.37 -7.48 -8.61
N PHE A 171 -5.42 -6.56 -8.44
CA PHE A 171 -4.10 -6.65 -9.06
C PHE A 171 -3.02 -6.60 -7.99
N LYS A 172 -1.91 -7.29 -8.24
CA LYS A 172 -0.75 -7.30 -7.36
C LYS A 172 -0.13 -5.89 -7.31
N PHE A 173 -0.11 -5.27 -6.14
CA PHE A 173 0.47 -3.95 -5.92
C PHE A 173 1.92 -4.08 -5.44
N LEU A 174 2.12 -4.82 -4.35
CA LEU A 174 3.45 -5.15 -3.81
C LEU A 174 3.64 -6.67 -3.80
N SER A 175 4.87 -7.12 -4.02
CA SER A 175 5.22 -8.53 -3.96
C SER A 175 6.52 -8.78 -3.22
N GLY A 176 6.58 -9.92 -2.55
CA GLY A 176 7.84 -10.46 -2.06
C GLY A 176 8.46 -9.66 -0.92
N ILE A 177 7.64 -8.94 -0.14
CA ILE A 177 8.15 -8.18 1.00
C ILE A 177 8.45 -9.17 2.11
N ASP A 178 9.73 -9.34 2.47
CA ASP A 178 10.07 -10.09 3.68
C ASP A 178 9.93 -9.16 4.89
N ILE A 179 8.85 -9.36 5.66
CA ILE A 179 8.57 -8.49 6.80
C ILE A 179 9.60 -8.64 7.93
N LYS A 180 10.36 -9.75 7.94
CA LYS A 180 11.47 -9.93 8.87
C LYS A 180 12.64 -9.00 8.51
N GLU A 181 12.98 -8.89 7.23
CA GLU A 181 14.01 -7.97 6.75
C GLU A 181 13.58 -6.50 6.98
N GLU A 182 12.32 -6.16 6.71
CA GLU A 182 11.78 -4.82 6.97
C GLU A 182 11.83 -4.46 8.46
N ALA A 183 11.52 -5.41 9.34
CA ALA A 183 11.60 -5.26 10.79
C ALA A 183 13.04 -5.04 11.29
N GLU A 184 14.01 -5.78 10.76
CA GLU A 184 15.43 -5.65 11.12
C GLU A 184 16.02 -4.31 10.64
N ASN A 185 15.52 -3.77 9.54
CA ASN A 185 15.96 -2.49 8.97
C ASN A 185 15.26 -1.26 9.59
N ALA A 186 14.17 -1.45 10.33
CA ALA A 186 13.50 -0.38 11.05
C ALA A 186 14.30 -0.01 12.31
N GLU A 187 14.70 1.26 12.45
CA GLU A 187 15.60 1.76 13.51
C GLU A 187 15.05 1.65 14.97
N ASN A 188 13.88 1.03 15.19
CA ASN A 188 13.29 0.75 16.50
C ASN A 188 12.65 -0.65 16.52
N SER A 189 13.46 -1.68 16.80
CA SER A 189 13.05 -3.10 16.81
C SER A 189 12.23 -3.55 18.04
N GLU A 190 11.82 -2.63 18.93
CA GLU A 190 11.15 -2.98 20.20
C GLU A 190 9.61 -3.03 20.11
N GLU A 191 8.99 -2.55 19.02
CA GLU A 191 7.52 -2.43 18.92
C GLU A 191 6.84 -3.59 18.15
N LEU A 192 7.60 -4.56 17.65
CA LEU A 192 7.09 -5.62 16.76
C LEU A 192 6.63 -6.91 17.48
N ASN A 193 6.82 -6.97 18.80
CA ASN A 193 6.43 -8.11 19.61
C ASN A 193 5.02 -7.92 20.16
N CYS A 194 4.10 -8.77 19.72
CA CYS A 194 2.70 -8.76 20.17
C CYS A 194 2.51 -9.46 21.51
N GLU A 195 3.21 -9.01 22.56
CA GLU A 195 2.87 -9.33 23.95
C GLU A 195 2.30 -8.09 24.66
N SER A 196 1.02 -8.19 25.00
CA SER A 196 0.34 -7.38 26.03
C SER A 196 0.32 -8.14 27.35
#